data_AF-A0A367HRE3-F1
#
_entry.id   AF-A0A367HRE3-F1
#
_cell.length_a   1.000
_cell.length_b   1.000
_cell.length_c   1.000
_cell.angle_alpha   90.00
_cell.angle_beta   90.00
_cell.angle_gamma   90.00
#
_symmetry.space_group_name_H-M   'P 1'
#
loop_
_entity.id
_entity.type
_entity.pdbx_description
1 polymer ?
#
loop_
_entity_poly.entity_id
_entity_poly.type
_entity_poly.pdbx_seq_one_letter_code
_entity_poly.pdbx_strand_id
1 'polypeptide(L)'
;MKVDLRRLGNPSRGVGGRWASWGRLRMYRAPPLELERSLLGSELVAEAAVIAVPHPVGLWEPKAFVVPARGQAPNARTAAEIHRFQAGALPREKWVKVVEFIDRLPVTASGKIRRAALRERPQTGGMVHRLVTADEAEGVLHGNPG
;
A
#
# COMPACT_ATOMS: atom_id res chain seq x y z
N MET A 1 47.02 -20.70 -32.21
CA MET A 1 46.89 -19.44 -32.99
C MET A 1 46.01 -18.47 -32.19
N LYS A 2 46.56 -17.28 -31.92
CA LYS A 2 46.01 -16.04 -31.32
C LYS A 2 45.21 -16.08 -29.99
N VAL A 3 45.81 -15.44 -28.99
CA VAL A 3 45.23 -14.89 -27.75
C VAL A 3 44.53 -13.55 -28.06
N ASP A 4 43.40 -13.25 -27.40
CA ASP A 4 43.00 -11.86 -27.06
C ASP A 4 42.10 -11.81 -25.80
N LEU A 5 42.02 -10.64 -25.21
CA LEU A 5 42.17 -10.27 -23.81
C LEU A 5 40.86 -10.10 -23.01
N ARG A 6 41.02 -10.26 -21.69
CA ARG A 6 40.03 -10.03 -20.63
C ARG A 6 39.52 -8.59 -20.57
N ARG A 7 38.34 -8.47 -19.93
CA ARG A 7 37.89 -7.36 -19.08
C ARG A 7 37.75 -6.00 -19.77
N LEU A 8 36.51 -5.58 -19.96
CA LEU A 8 35.95 -4.35 -19.38
C LEU A 8 34.42 -4.51 -19.40
N GLY A 9 33.80 -4.44 -18.21
CA GLY A 9 32.35 -4.40 -18.08
C GLY A 9 31.80 -3.17 -18.80
N ASN A 10 30.72 -3.34 -19.54
CA ASN A 10 30.12 -2.29 -20.37
C ASN A 10 29.64 -1.12 -19.49
N PRO A 11 30.24 0.08 -19.59
CA PRO A 11 29.83 1.23 -18.81
C PRO A 11 28.70 1.98 -19.52
N SER A 12 27.54 2.00 -18.87
CA SER A 12 26.62 3.14 -18.74
C SER A 12 26.77 4.32 -19.72
N ARG A 13 25.69 4.65 -20.43
CA ARG A 13 25.11 6.02 -20.45
C ARG A 13 23.77 6.06 -21.20
N GLY A 14 22.69 6.13 -20.42
CA GLY A 14 21.35 6.53 -20.83
C GLY A 14 20.61 6.97 -19.58
N VAL A 15 20.51 8.28 -19.39
CA VAL A 15 19.87 8.93 -18.24
C VAL A 15 18.41 8.45 -18.08
N GLY A 16 18.02 8.09 -16.85
CA GLY A 16 16.63 8.11 -16.38
C GLY A 16 15.81 6.84 -16.62
N GLY A 17 15.50 6.09 -15.55
CA GLY A 17 14.60 4.95 -15.69
C GLY A 17 14.25 4.09 -14.47
N ARG A 18 14.19 4.62 -13.24
CA ARG A 18 13.66 3.87 -12.06
C ARG A 18 12.13 3.70 -12.12
N TRP A 19 11.63 3.02 -13.16
CA TRP A 19 10.19 2.81 -13.39
C TRP A 19 9.82 1.34 -13.66
N ALA A 20 10.79 0.46 -13.93
CA ALA A 20 10.54 -0.92 -14.36
C ALA A 20 10.18 -1.93 -13.24
N SER A 21 10.17 -1.54 -11.95
CA SER A 21 9.59 -2.34 -10.86
C SER A 21 8.16 -1.91 -10.48
N TRP A 22 7.63 -0.90 -11.16
CA TRP A 22 6.25 -0.45 -10.99
C TRP A 22 5.36 -1.26 -11.94
N GLY A 23 4.89 -2.41 -11.48
CA GLY A 23 3.73 -3.05 -12.09
C GLY A 23 2.58 -2.04 -12.12
N ARG A 24 2.30 -1.51 -13.33
CA ARG A 24 1.12 -0.72 -13.73
C ARG A 24 0.21 -0.25 -12.58
N LEU A 25 0.58 0.83 -11.89
CA LEU A 25 -0.36 1.67 -11.10
C LEU A 25 -1.35 2.45 -11.99
N ARG A 26 -1.49 2.09 -13.28
CA ARG A 26 -2.36 2.76 -14.26
C ARG A 26 -3.85 2.77 -13.87
N MET A 27 -4.23 2.03 -12.83
CA MET A 27 -5.62 1.87 -12.40
C MET A 27 -5.96 2.68 -11.15
N TYR A 28 -4.95 3.24 -10.46
CA TYR A 28 -5.16 3.92 -9.18
C TYR A 28 -4.93 5.42 -9.30
N ARG A 29 -5.99 6.20 -9.03
CA ARG A 29 -6.07 7.64 -9.36
C ARG A 29 -5.42 8.58 -8.34
N ALA A 30 -4.96 8.08 -7.19
CA ALA A 30 -4.35 8.90 -6.14
C ALA A 30 -2.91 8.46 -5.83
N PRO A 31 -1.94 9.38 -5.73
CA PRO A 31 -0.61 9.04 -5.25
C PRO A 31 -0.68 8.62 -3.77
N PRO A 32 0.20 7.70 -3.30
CA PRO A 32 0.18 7.24 -1.91
C PRO A 32 0.20 8.38 -0.88
N LEU A 33 0.94 9.45 -1.16
CA LEU A 33 1.04 10.61 -0.27
C LEU A 33 -0.29 11.35 -0.09
N GLU A 34 -1.18 11.37 -1.10
CA GLU A 34 -2.51 11.98 -0.97
C GLU A 34 -3.36 11.21 0.05
N LEU A 35 -3.32 9.88 -0.02
CA LEU A 35 -4.05 9.01 0.89
C LEU A 35 -3.52 9.09 2.31
N GLU A 36 -2.20 9.09 2.46
CA GLU A 36 -1.54 9.25 3.76
C GLU A 36 -1.96 10.57 4.41
N ARG A 37 -1.97 11.67 3.65
CA ARG A 37 -2.42 12.97 4.15
C ARG A 37 -3.90 12.96 4.55
N SER A 38 -4.75 12.27 3.78
CA SER A 38 -6.15 12.09 4.17
C SER A 38 -6.27 11.31 5.48
N LEU A 39 -5.60 10.16 5.60
CA LEU A 39 -5.61 9.34 6.82
C LEU A 39 -5.13 10.10 8.05
N LEU A 40 -4.07 10.91 7.92
CA LEU A 40 -3.54 11.76 8.99
C LEU A 40 -4.50 12.89 9.42
N GLY A 41 -5.57 13.15 8.68
CA GLY A 41 -6.64 14.05 9.09
C GLY A 41 -7.62 13.44 10.10
N SER A 42 -7.56 12.12 10.34
CA SER A 42 -8.39 11.43 11.32
C SER A 42 -7.73 11.44 12.70
N GLU A 43 -8.48 11.77 13.75
CA GLU A 43 -8.02 11.67 15.15
C GLU A 43 -7.70 10.23 15.58
N LEU A 44 -8.05 9.23 14.76
CA LEU A 44 -7.78 7.82 15.03
C LEU A 44 -6.37 7.39 14.60
N VAL A 45 -5.65 8.23 13.85
CA VAL A 45 -4.40 7.89 13.16
C VAL A 45 -3.28 8.79 13.65
N ALA A 46 -2.23 8.21 14.24
CA ALA A 46 -1.00 8.95 14.58
C ALA A 46 -0.05 9.03 13.39
N GLU A 47 0.14 7.92 12.69
CA GLU A 47 0.99 7.84 11.51
C GLU A 47 0.37 6.90 10.46
N ALA A 48 0.62 7.19 9.18
CA ALA A 48 0.15 6.36 8.08
C ALA A 48 1.19 6.26 6.95
N ALA A 49 1.26 5.08 6.34
CA ALA A 49 1.94 4.86 5.08
C ALA A 49 1.08 4.01 4.16
N VAL A 50 1.02 4.36 2.88
CA VAL A 50 0.25 3.59 1.89
C VAL A 50 1.17 2.97 0.85
N ILE A 51 0.90 1.70 0.54
CA ILE A 51 1.48 0.98 -0.58
C ILE A 51 0.37 0.34 -1.42
N ALA A 52 0.67 0.02 -2.66
CA ALA A 52 -0.15 -0.88 -3.44
C ALA A 52 0.23 -2.33 -3.13
N VAL A 53 -0.77 -3.19 -2.93
CA VAL A 53 -0.62 -4.64 -2.76
C VAL A 53 -1.46 -5.40 -3.79
N PRO A 54 -1.10 -6.64 -4.14
CA PRO A 54 -1.91 -7.46 -5.02
C PRO A 54 -3.30 -7.72 -4.43
N HIS A 55 -4.34 -7.51 -5.24
CA HIS A 55 -5.71 -7.91 -4.93
C HIS A 55 -5.94 -9.37 -5.37
N PRO A 56 -6.75 -10.18 -4.65
CA PRO A 56 -7.01 -11.59 -4.99
C PRO A 56 -7.46 -11.84 -6.44
N VAL A 57 -8.21 -10.92 -7.04
CA VAL A 57 -8.69 -11.04 -8.44
C VAL A 57 -7.70 -10.56 -9.51
N GLY A 58 -6.40 -10.46 -9.18
CA GLY A 58 -5.35 -10.13 -10.14
C GLY A 58 -5.13 -8.64 -10.41
N LEU A 59 -5.73 -7.76 -9.59
CA LEU A 59 -5.53 -6.31 -9.63
C LEU A 59 -4.58 -5.83 -8.52
N TRP A 60 -4.51 -4.52 -8.31
CA TRP A 60 -3.77 -3.88 -7.22
C TRP A 60 -4.72 -3.02 -6.40
N GLU A 61 -4.56 -3.04 -5.08
CA GLU A 61 -5.35 -2.22 -4.16
C GLU A 61 -4.45 -1.43 -3.20
N PRO A 62 -4.88 -0.22 -2.78
CA PRO A 62 -4.19 0.56 -1.75
C PRO A 62 -4.37 -0.07 -0.36
N LYS A 63 -3.25 -0.42 0.27
CA LYS A 63 -3.16 -0.86 1.67
C LYS A 63 -2.49 0.21 2.52
N ALA A 64 -3.19 0.66 3.55
CA ALA A 64 -2.67 1.53 4.60
C ALA A 64 -2.04 0.70 5.73
N PHE A 65 -0.83 1.07 6.10
CA PHE A 65 -0.26 0.73 7.40
C PHE A 65 -0.50 1.90 8.34
N VAL A 66 -1.16 1.63 9.46
CA VAL A 66 -1.63 2.66 10.39
C VAL A 66 -1.04 2.43 11.76
N VAL A 67 -0.44 3.47 12.32
CA VAL A 67 -0.17 3.55 13.76
C VAL A 67 -1.37 4.23 14.40
N PRO A 68 -2.13 3.57 15.29
CA PRO A 68 -3.30 4.17 15.91
C PRO A 68 -2.91 5.34 16.81
N ALA A 69 -3.78 6.34 16.91
CA ALA A 69 -3.61 7.43 17.87
C ALA A 69 -3.63 6.91 19.31
N ARG A 70 -3.04 7.67 20.24
CA ARG A 70 -2.97 7.28 21.65
C ARG A 70 -4.38 7.04 22.22
N GLY A 71 -4.58 5.88 22.84
CA GLY A 71 -5.87 5.48 23.42
C GLY A 71 -6.83 4.83 22.43
N GLN A 72 -6.47 4.74 21.14
CA GLN A 72 -7.25 4.00 20.15
C GLN A 72 -6.77 2.55 20.05
N ALA A 73 -7.71 1.62 20.04
CA ALA A 73 -7.41 0.21 19.91
C ALA A 73 -7.24 -0.17 18.42
N PRO A 74 -6.22 -0.96 18.05
CA PRO A 74 -6.03 -1.44 16.68
C PRO A 74 -7.00 -2.58 16.37
N ASN A 75 -8.29 -2.29 16.19
CA ASN A 75 -9.32 -3.31 16.00
C ASN A 75 -10.29 -2.97 14.85
N ALA A 76 -11.23 -3.89 14.60
CA ALA A 76 -12.18 -3.78 13.49
C ALA A 76 -13.06 -2.53 13.59
N ARG A 77 -13.43 -2.10 14.80
CA ARG A 77 -14.21 -0.89 15.01
C ARG A 77 -13.41 0.34 14.57
N THR A 78 -12.17 0.47 15.04
CA THR A 78 -11.29 1.60 14.66
C THR A 78 -11.02 1.62 13.15
N ALA A 79 -10.79 0.46 12.53
CA ALA A 79 -10.64 0.39 11.08
C ALA A 79 -11.90 0.84 10.33
N ALA A 80 -13.09 0.43 10.79
CA ALA A 80 -14.36 0.86 10.21
C ALA A 80 -14.56 2.38 10.33
N GLU A 81 -14.24 2.99 11.48
CA GLU A 81 -14.32 4.45 11.64
C GLU A 81 -13.29 5.18 10.76
N ILE A 82 -12.08 4.65 10.56
CA ILE A 82 -11.10 5.20 9.61
C ILE A 82 -11.64 5.19 8.17
N HIS A 83 -12.32 4.10 7.77
CA HIS A 83 -12.96 4.04 6.46
C HIS A 83 -14.14 5.03 6.34
N ARG A 84 -14.96 5.18 7.38
CA ARG A 84 -16.04 6.19 7.40
C ARG A 84 -15.50 7.61 7.28
N PHE A 85 -14.39 7.90 7.98
CA PHE A 85 -13.72 9.19 7.88
C PHE A 85 -13.28 9.47 6.43
N GLN A 86 -12.62 8.50 5.77
CA GLN A 86 -12.23 8.64 4.36
C GLN A 86 -13.42 8.84 3.42
N ALA A 87 -14.56 8.22 3.73
CA ALA A 87 -15.77 8.38 2.93
C ALA A 87 -16.32 9.82 2.94
N GLY A 88 -16.06 10.59 4.00
CA GLY A 88 -16.35 12.01 4.04
C GLY A 88 -15.26 12.90 3.42
N ALA A 89 -14.03 12.40 3.27
CA ALA A 89 -12.87 13.19 2.86
C ALA A 89 -12.46 13.04 1.38
N LEU A 90 -12.72 11.87 0.78
CA LEU A 90 -12.26 11.54 -0.58
C LEU A 90 -13.36 10.80 -1.38
N PRO A 91 -13.34 10.91 -2.73
CA PRO A 91 -14.13 10.03 -3.60
C PRO A 91 -13.82 8.53 -3.39
N ARG A 92 -14.83 7.66 -3.56
CA ARG A 92 -14.77 6.21 -3.26
C ARG A 92 -13.63 5.46 -3.96
N GLU A 93 -13.32 5.85 -5.19
CA GLU A 93 -12.25 5.26 -6.00
C GLU A 93 -10.84 5.53 -5.44
N LYS A 94 -10.72 6.52 -4.53
CA LYS A 94 -9.47 6.88 -3.88
C LYS A 94 -9.33 6.30 -2.47
N TRP A 95 -10.30 5.56 -1.94
CA TRP A 95 -10.15 5.04 -0.58
C TRP A 95 -9.08 3.97 -0.49
N VAL A 96 -8.42 3.87 0.67
CA VAL A 96 -7.68 2.65 1.01
C VAL A 96 -8.65 1.50 1.18
N LYS A 97 -8.28 0.30 0.71
CA LYS A 97 -9.12 -0.91 0.77
C LYS A 97 -8.76 -1.79 1.93
N VAL A 98 -7.51 -1.72 2.38
CA VAL A 98 -6.98 -2.51 3.48
C VAL A 98 -6.33 -1.59 4.48
N VAL A 99 -6.62 -1.79 5.77
CA VAL A 99 -5.94 -1.18 6.90
C VAL A 99 -5.24 -2.27 7.69
N GLU A 100 -3.93 -2.18 7.83
CA GLU A 100 -3.13 -3.00 8.75
C GLU A 100 -2.62 -2.11 9.87
N PHE A 101 -2.95 -2.45 11.12
CA PHE A 101 -2.38 -1.75 12.27
C PHE A 101 -0.97 -2.27 12.57
N ILE A 102 -0.05 -1.35 12.83
CA ILE A 102 1.33 -1.63 13.24
C ILE A 102 1.74 -0.70 14.39
N ASP A 103 2.72 -1.13 15.18
CA ASP A 103 3.20 -0.32 16.31
C ASP A 103 4.00 0.90 15.87
N ARG A 104 4.77 0.77 14.77
CA ARG A 104 5.60 1.85 14.23
C ARG A 104 5.92 1.67 12.75
N LEU A 105 6.02 2.77 12.01
CA LEU A 105 6.45 2.74 10.63
C LEU A 105 7.97 2.50 10.51
N PRO A 106 8.43 1.68 9.54
CA PRO A 106 9.84 1.58 9.25
C PRO A 106 10.32 2.88 8.60
N VAL A 107 11.35 3.50 9.18
CA VAL A 107 11.96 4.74 8.67
C VAL A 107 13.45 4.57 8.37
N THR A 108 14.00 5.44 7.53
CA THR A 108 15.44 5.57 7.33
C THR A 108 16.09 6.23 8.55
N ALA A 109 17.42 6.24 8.62
CA ALA A 109 18.16 7.03 9.62
C ALA A 109 17.80 8.53 9.57
N SER A 110 17.34 9.02 8.41
CA SER A 110 16.84 10.39 8.21
C SER A 110 15.35 10.59 8.52
N GLY A 111 14.67 9.59 9.09
CA GLY A 111 13.25 9.67 9.48
C GLY A 111 12.24 9.52 8.33
N LYS A 112 12.68 9.18 7.11
CA LYS A 112 11.77 9.00 5.97
C LYS A 112 11.18 7.58 5.95
N ILE A 113 9.87 7.47 5.71
CA ILE A 113 9.19 6.17 5.61
C ILE A 113 9.83 5.28 4.53
N ARG A 114 10.24 4.07 4.93
CA ARG A 114 10.81 3.04 4.06
C ARG A 114 9.71 2.13 3.50
N ARG A 115 8.96 2.61 2.50
CA ARG A 115 7.89 1.83 1.84
C ARG A 115 8.36 0.52 1.20
N ALA A 116 9.65 0.38 0.87
CA ALA A 116 10.22 -0.90 0.42
C ALA A 116 10.12 -1.97 1.51
N ALA A 117 10.49 -1.63 2.75
CA ALA A 117 10.39 -2.53 3.89
C ALA A 117 8.93 -2.93 4.19
N LEU A 118 7.97 -2.03 3.96
CA LEU A 118 6.55 -2.34 4.09
C LEU A 118 6.05 -3.37 3.04
N ARG A 119 6.62 -3.36 1.83
CA ARG A 119 6.27 -4.34 0.78
C ARG A 119 6.86 -5.72 1.05
N GLU A 120 8.00 -5.77 1.72
CA GLU A 120 8.69 -7.00 2.13
C GLU A 120 8.00 -7.69 3.32
N ARG A 121 7.13 -6.99 4.05
CA ARG A 121 6.37 -7.58 5.17
C ARG A 121 5.44 -8.69 4.65
N PRO A 122 5.26 -9.78 5.42
CA PRO A 122 4.26 -10.79 5.11
C PRO A 122 2.88 -10.14 5.00
N GLN A 123 2.15 -10.46 3.93
CA GLN A 123 0.82 -9.89 3.69
C GLN A 123 -0.24 -10.38 4.70
N THR A 124 0.10 -11.38 5.51
CA THR A 124 -0.78 -12.14 6.40
C THR A 124 -0.47 -11.93 7.90
N GLY A 125 0.49 -11.06 8.26
CA GLY A 125 1.09 -11.06 9.61
C GLY A 125 0.49 -10.11 10.66
N GLY A 126 -0.38 -9.16 10.29
CA GLY A 126 -0.93 -8.14 11.20
C GLY A 126 -2.43 -8.25 11.43
N MET A 127 -2.98 -7.37 12.29
CA MET A 127 -4.44 -7.21 12.40
C MET A 127 -4.92 -6.41 11.18
N VAL A 128 -5.26 -7.16 10.13
CA VAL A 128 -5.63 -6.65 8.80
C VAL A 128 -7.16 -6.56 8.72
N HIS A 129 -7.65 -5.37 8.42
CA HIS A 129 -9.06 -5.10 8.19
C HIS A 129 -9.25 -4.66 6.74
N ARG A 130 -10.01 -5.44 5.98
CA ARG A 130 -10.42 -5.08 4.62
C ARG A 130 -11.78 -4.39 4.67
N LEU A 131 -11.91 -3.30 3.93
CA LEU A 131 -13.21 -2.70 3.65
C LEU A 131 -14.04 -3.69 2.84
N VAL A 132 -15.14 -4.16 3.40
CA VAL A 132 -16.16 -4.89 2.63
C VAL A 132 -17.12 -3.85 2.08
N THR A 133 -17.05 -3.57 0.79
CA THR A 133 -18.08 -2.77 0.13
C THR A 133 -19.26 -3.65 -0.30
N ALA A 134 -20.46 -3.08 -0.41
CA ALA A 134 -21.66 -3.82 -0.82
C ALA A 134 -21.50 -4.52 -2.20
N ASP A 135 -20.69 -3.93 -3.08
CA ASP A 135 -20.35 -4.47 -4.41
C ASP A 135 -19.46 -5.74 -4.32
N GLU A 136 -18.60 -5.84 -3.30
CA GLU A 136 -17.71 -7.00 -3.09
C GLU A 136 -18.42 -8.16 -2.39
N ALA A 137 -19.53 -7.91 -1.69
CA ALA A 137 -20.36 -8.95 -1.10
C ALA A 137 -21.05 -9.81 -2.17
N GLU A 138 -21.31 -9.26 -3.37
CA GLU A 138 -21.94 -9.98 -4.48
C GLU A 138 -20.92 -10.71 -5.39
N GLY A 139 -19.67 -10.22 -5.46
CA GLY A 139 -18.61 -10.81 -6.28
C GLY A 139 -18.12 -12.20 -5.85
N VAL A 140 -18.48 -12.66 -4.64
CA VAL A 140 -18.19 -14.02 -4.16
C VAL A 140 -19.11 -15.08 -4.81
N LEU A 141 -20.23 -14.66 -5.42
CA LEU A 141 -21.22 -15.58 -6.01
C LEU A 141 -21.00 -15.90 -7.50
N HIS A 142 -20.05 -15.24 -8.18
CA HIS A 142 -19.69 -15.53 -9.57
C HIS A 142 -18.28 -16.13 -9.73
N GLY A 143 -17.81 -16.84 -8.70
CA GLY A 143 -16.74 -17.83 -8.88
C GLY A 143 -17.28 -18.98 -9.72
N ASN A 144 -17.07 -18.91 -11.04
CA ASN A 144 -17.44 -19.94 -12.00
C ASN A 144 -16.94 -21.32 -11.53
N PRO A 145 -17.82 -22.29 -11.22
CA PRO A 145 -17.42 -23.68 -11.08
C PRO A 145 -17.52 -24.33 -12.46
N GLY A 146 -16.38 -24.56 -13.11
CA GLY A 146 -16.30 -25.25 -14.41
C GLY A 146 -15.16 -24.76 -15.27
#